data_AF-A0A519VR10-F1
#
_entry.id   AF-A0A519VR10-F1
#
_cell.length_a   1.000
_cell.length_b   1.000
_cell.length_c   1.000
_cell.angle_alpha   90.00
_cell.angle_beta   90.00
_cell.angle_gamma   90.00
#
_symmetry.space_group_name_H-M   'P 1'
#
loop_
_entity.id
_entity.type
_entity.pdbx_description
1 polymer ?
#
loop_
_entity_poly.entity_id
_entity_poly.type
_entity_poly.pdbx_seq_one_letter_code
_entity_poly.pdbx_strand_id
1 'polypeptide(L)'
;MNYSRFFFCILLSSSTLPAFSQTTAPATGYDAASRACNAYSGRVMAGGKPLAGVSLSVKGAMTILITNEEGFFTLPATAAGFPTLTVSAAGYAPQVVTLASCAPTTIELEILPGTRIKKHGKRKGQITKTGE
;
A
#
# COMPACT_ATOMS: atom_id res chain seq x y z
N MET A 1 75.96 -52.08 12.20
CA MET A 1 75.05 -52.48 13.29
C MET A 1 74.92 -51.33 14.28
N ASN A 2 73.72 -50.75 14.42
CA ASN A 2 73.01 -50.63 15.70
C ASN A 2 71.90 -49.59 15.58
N TYR A 3 70.68 -50.12 15.63
CA TYR A 3 69.41 -49.43 15.67
C TYR A 3 69.18 -48.89 17.08
N SER A 4 68.69 -47.66 17.22
CA SER A 4 67.97 -47.29 18.44
C SER A 4 66.74 -46.49 18.09
N ARG A 5 65.61 -47.08 18.50
CA ARG A 5 64.25 -46.68 18.21
C ARG A 5 63.78 -45.75 19.32
N PHE A 6 63.34 -44.56 18.96
CA PHE A 6 62.37 -43.78 19.72
C PHE A 6 61.28 -43.42 18.70
N PHE A 7 60.21 -44.19 18.56
CA PHE A 7 59.09 -44.29 19.51
C PHE A 7 58.70 -42.92 20.07
N PHE A 8 58.21 -42.05 19.18
CA PHE A 8 57.22 -41.06 19.57
C PHE A 8 56.01 -41.20 18.65
N CYS A 9 55.12 -42.07 19.11
CA CYS A 9 53.70 -42.02 18.82
C CYS A 9 53.21 -40.59 19.12
N ILE A 10 52.41 -39.99 18.23
CA ILE A 10 51.20 -39.23 18.55
C ILE A 10 50.62 -38.59 17.27
N LEU A 11 49.50 -39.19 16.88
CA LEU A 11 48.26 -38.60 16.32
C LEU A 11 48.35 -37.98 14.91
N LEU A 12 47.62 -38.52 13.93
CA LEU A 12 46.19 -38.22 13.67
C LEU A 12 45.95 -36.70 13.66
N SER A 13 45.34 -36.04 12.68
CA SER A 13 44.56 -36.42 11.52
C SER A 13 43.93 -35.11 11.01
N SER A 14 43.50 -35.09 9.74
CA SER A 14 42.35 -34.30 9.28
C SER A 14 42.54 -32.80 9.00
N SER A 15 42.58 -32.52 7.70
CA SER A 15 42.05 -31.31 7.06
C SER A 15 40.65 -30.94 7.56
N THR A 16 40.45 -29.71 8.03
CA THR A 16 39.12 -29.09 8.19
C THR A 16 39.17 -27.57 8.02
N LEU A 17 38.89 -27.08 6.81
CA LEU A 17 37.97 -25.95 6.63
C LEU A 17 36.60 -26.60 6.33
N PRO A 18 35.42 -25.97 6.52
CA PRO A 18 35.11 -24.58 6.86
C PRO A 18 34.01 -24.46 7.95
N ALA A 19 33.57 -23.24 8.28
CA ALA A 19 32.14 -22.93 8.45
C ALA A 19 31.98 -21.43 8.76
N PHE A 20 31.57 -20.66 7.76
CA PHE A 20 30.92 -19.38 8.01
C PHE A 20 29.67 -19.65 8.85
N SER A 21 29.59 -19.06 10.05
CA SER A 21 28.33 -18.91 10.76
C SER A 21 27.44 -17.97 9.98
N GLN A 22 26.67 -18.52 9.04
CA GLN A 22 25.50 -17.83 8.54
C GLN A 22 24.47 -17.87 9.67
N THR A 23 24.38 -16.78 10.42
CA THR A 23 23.15 -16.44 11.14
C THR A 23 22.11 -16.22 10.06
N THR A 24 21.44 -17.30 9.67
CA THR A 24 20.13 -17.22 9.02
C THR A 24 19.21 -16.58 10.05
N ALA A 25 19.07 -15.25 9.95
CA ALA A 25 17.86 -14.61 10.41
C ALA A 25 16.69 -15.40 9.82
N PRO A 26 15.63 -15.68 10.58
CA PRO A 26 14.43 -16.23 10.00
C PRO A 26 14.00 -15.23 8.93
N ALA A 27 14.20 -15.59 7.66
CA ALA A 27 13.40 -15.05 6.60
C ALA A 27 11.99 -15.47 6.98
N THR A 28 11.29 -14.60 7.70
CA THR A 28 9.84 -14.64 7.76
C THR A 28 9.42 -14.68 6.31
N GLY A 29 8.99 -15.85 5.87
CA GLY A 29 8.31 -16.03 4.61
C GLY A 29 7.19 -15.01 4.61
N TYR A 30 7.42 -13.90 3.92
CA TYR A 30 6.34 -13.19 3.29
C TYR A 30 5.94 -14.11 2.16
N ASP A 31 5.11 -15.10 2.47
CA ASP A 31 4.28 -15.75 1.48
C ASP A 31 3.47 -14.64 0.81
N ALA A 32 4.04 -14.08 -0.25
CA ALA A 32 3.52 -12.98 -1.02
C ALA A 32 2.32 -13.39 -1.89
N ALA A 33 1.66 -14.51 -1.58
CA ALA A 33 0.75 -15.18 -2.49
C ALA A 33 -0.69 -15.37 -1.97
N SER A 34 -0.98 -15.17 -0.68
CA SER A 34 -2.38 -15.27 -0.21
C SER A 34 -2.61 -14.70 1.19
N ARG A 35 -2.17 -13.46 1.46
CA ARG A 35 -2.77 -12.74 2.57
C ARG A 35 -4.18 -12.35 2.13
N ALA A 36 -5.20 -13.08 2.58
CA ALA A 36 -6.58 -12.61 2.51
C ALA A 36 -6.60 -11.21 3.13
N CYS A 37 -6.74 -10.17 2.30
CA CYS A 37 -6.92 -8.83 2.82
C CYS A 37 -8.20 -8.83 3.64
N ASN A 38 -8.22 -8.25 4.84
CA ASN A 38 -9.48 -8.01 5.55
C ASN A 38 -10.19 -6.79 4.95
N ALA A 39 -9.40 -5.77 4.60
CA ALA A 39 -9.86 -4.57 3.94
C ALA A 39 -8.75 -4.00 3.06
N TYR A 40 -9.17 -3.28 2.03
CA TYR A 40 -8.36 -2.45 1.18
C TYR A 40 -8.54 -1.00 1.60
N SER A 41 -7.43 -0.31 1.82
CA SER A 41 -7.46 1.11 2.20
C SER A 41 -6.63 1.92 1.22
N GLY A 42 -6.90 3.22 1.21
CA GLY A 42 -6.16 4.12 0.36
C GLY A 42 -6.65 5.54 0.48
N ARG A 43 -6.04 6.39 -0.32
CA ARG A 43 -6.34 7.82 -0.39
C ARG A 43 -6.45 8.26 -1.84
N VAL A 44 -7.46 9.08 -2.13
CA VAL A 44 -7.62 9.73 -3.44
C VAL A 44 -7.16 11.18 -3.35
N MET A 45 -6.32 11.58 -4.30
CA MET A 45 -5.74 12.90 -4.40
C MET A 45 -5.86 13.43 -5.84
N ALA A 46 -5.75 14.75 -6.00
CA ALA A 46 -5.55 15.39 -7.29
C ALA A 46 -4.79 16.71 -7.15
N GLY A 47 -3.77 16.90 -7.97
CA GLY A 47 -2.88 18.06 -7.92
C GLY A 47 -2.26 18.24 -6.53
N GLY A 48 -1.96 17.14 -5.84
CA GLY A 48 -1.40 17.14 -4.49
C GLY A 48 -2.38 17.54 -3.37
N LYS A 49 -3.69 17.55 -3.63
CA LYS A 49 -4.74 17.82 -2.63
C LYS A 49 -5.61 16.59 -2.42
N PRO A 50 -6.02 16.27 -1.18
CA PRO A 50 -7.00 15.22 -0.96
C PRO A 50 -8.34 15.55 -1.61
N LEU A 51 -8.99 14.53 -2.16
CA LEU A 51 -10.30 14.65 -2.79
C LEU A 51 -11.39 13.95 -1.99
N ALA A 52 -12.32 14.77 -1.50
CA ALA A 52 -13.54 14.30 -0.85
C ALA A 52 -14.66 14.03 -1.85
N GLY A 53 -15.57 13.12 -1.52
CA GLY A 53 -16.76 12.87 -2.33
C GLY A 53 -16.48 12.12 -3.64
N VAL A 54 -15.36 11.39 -3.73
CA VAL A 54 -15.03 10.57 -4.90
C VAL A 54 -15.78 9.24 -4.81
N SER A 55 -16.44 8.85 -5.89
CA SER A 55 -17.16 7.58 -6.00
C SER A 55 -16.21 6.46 -6.41
N LEU A 56 -16.20 5.38 -5.63
CA LEU A 56 -15.39 4.19 -5.83
C LEU A 56 -16.33 3.00 -6.06
N SER A 57 -16.37 2.47 -7.28
CA SER A 57 -17.21 1.33 -7.62
C SER A 57 -16.35 0.09 -7.85
N VAL A 58 -16.69 -1.01 -7.19
CA VAL A 58 -15.97 -2.28 -7.36
C VAL A 58 -16.50 -3.01 -8.60
N LYS A 59 -15.62 -3.36 -9.55
CA LYS A 59 -16.02 -4.10 -10.75
C LYS A 59 -16.56 -5.48 -10.37
N GLY A 60 -17.78 -5.79 -10.81
CA GLY A 60 -18.43 -7.08 -10.54
C GLY A 60 -19.14 -7.15 -9.18
N ALA A 61 -19.10 -6.10 -8.36
CA ALA A 61 -19.90 -5.99 -7.15
C ALA A 61 -20.77 -4.73 -7.18
N MET A 62 -21.89 -4.75 -6.46
CA MET A 62 -22.77 -3.57 -6.31
C MET A 62 -22.29 -2.63 -5.17
N THR A 63 -21.05 -2.80 -4.72
CA THR A 63 -20.46 -1.99 -3.66
C THR A 63 -19.92 -0.68 -4.24
N ILE A 64 -20.49 0.42 -3.76
CA ILE A 64 -20.05 1.78 -4.06
C ILE A 64 -19.64 2.43 -2.74
N LEU A 65 -18.48 3.07 -2.73
CA LEU A 65 -17.97 3.80 -1.58
C LEU A 65 -17.66 5.24 -1.95
N ILE A 66 -17.69 6.13 -0.96
CA ILE A 66 -17.41 7.55 -1.13
C ILE A 66 -16.23 7.94 -0.24
N THR A 67 -15.25 8.67 -0.78
CA THR A 67 -14.11 9.16 0.02
C THR A 67 -14.52 10.23 1.02
N ASN A 68 -13.88 10.23 2.19
CA ASN A 68 -14.10 11.24 3.22
C ASN A 68 -13.43 12.59 2.89
N GLU A 69 -13.53 13.57 3.78
CA GLU A 69 -12.95 14.92 3.61
C GLU A 69 -11.43 14.92 3.37
N GLU A 70 -10.73 13.92 3.90
CA GLU A 70 -9.29 13.75 3.76
C GLU A 70 -8.91 12.88 2.54
N GLY A 71 -9.90 12.43 1.77
CA GLY A 71 -9.74 11.57 0.60
C GLY A 71 -9.52 10.09 0.91
N PHE A 72 -9.64 9.67 2.16
CA PHE A 72 -9.48 8.26 2.54
C PHE A 72 -10.72 7.42 2.19
N PHE A 73 -10.45 6.16 1.88
CA PHE A 73 -11.46 5.13 1.70
C PHE A 73 -11.05 3.82 2.35
N THR A 74 -12.03 2.99 2.70
CA THR A 74 -11.81 1.64 3.24
C THR A 74 -12.86 0.70 2.67
N LEU A 75 -12.41 -0.24 1.84
CA LEU A 75 -13.25 -1.24 1.21
C LEU A 75 -13.05 -2.58 1.94
N PRO A 76 -14.09 -3.18 2.54
CA PRO A 76 -13.98 -4.54 3.07
C PRO A 76 -13.69 -5.52 1.93
N ALA A 77 -12.80 -6.47 2.18
CA ALA A 77 -12.50 -7.50 1.19
C ALA A 77 -13.64 -8.53 1.19
N THR A 78 -14.45 -8.52 0.13
CA THR A 78 -15.64 -9.37 0.02
C THR A 78 -15.39 -10.69 -0.71
N ALA A 79 -14.21 -10.88 -1.34
CA ALA A 79 -13.86 -12.10 -2.06
C ALA A 79 -12.35 -12.33 -2.13
N ALA A 80 -11.95 -13.56 -2.48
CA ALA A 80 -10.56 -13.94 -2.71
C ALA A 80 -10.01 -13.25 -3.97
N GLY A 81 -8.93 -12.50 -3.82
CA GLY A 81 -8.26 -11.79 -4.90
C GLY A 81 -8.36 -10.27 -4.78
N PHE A 82 -7.68 -9.58 -5.70
CA PHE A 82 -7.61 -8.13 -5.67
C PHE A 82 -8.71 -7.48 -6.50
N PRO A 83 -9.48 -6.53 -5.92
CA PRO A 83 -10.56 -5.88 -6.64
C PRO A 83 -10.04 -4.86 -7.64
N THR A 84 -10.76 -4.75 -8.76
CA THR A 84 -10.63 -3.63 -9.69
C THR A 84 -11.66 -2.56 -9.31
N LEU A 85 -11.18 -1.35 -9.06
CA LEU A 85 -11.98 -0.19 -8.69
C LEU A 85 -12.11 0.76 -9.90
N THR A 86 -13.31 1.24 -10.13
CA THR A 86 -13.58 2.39 -10.99
C THR A 86 -13.74 3.60 -10.10
N VAL A 87 -12.83 4.56 -10.22
CA VAL A 87 -12.78 5.79 -9.45
C VAL A 87 -13.32 6.92 -10.31
N SER A 88 -14.32 7.64 -9.83
CA SER A 88 -14.91 8.77 -10.56
C SER A 88 -15.32 9.91 -9.64
N ALA A 89 -15.12 11.13 -10.12
CA ALA A 89 -15.52 12.35 -9.44
C ALA A 89 -15.90 13.42 -10.45
N ALA A 90 -16.79 14.33 -10.06
CA ALA A 90 -17.24 15.41 -10.95
C ALA A 90 -16.08 16.35 -11.32
N GLY A 91 -15.86 16.54 -12.62
CA GLY A 91 -14.78 17.39 -13.14
C GLY A 91 -13.40 16.71 -13.18
N TYR A 92 -13.32 15.42 -12.87
CA TYR A 92 -12.10 14.61 -12.97
C TYR A 92 -12.27 13.50 -14.00
N ALA A 93 -11.15 13.09 -14.61
CA ALA A 93 -11.13 11.96 -15.51
C ALA A 93 -11.36 10.67 -14.70
N PRO A 94 -12.29 9.79 -15.10
CA PRO A 94 -12.49 8.52 -14.43
C PRO A 94 -11.27 7.61 -14.65
N GLN A 95 -10.90 6.87 -13.62
CA GLN A 95 -9.74 5.99 -13.64
C GLN A 95 -10.12 4.58 -13.18
N VAL A 96 -9.55 3.56 -13.82
CA VAL A 96 -9.68 2.17 -13.39
C VAL A 96 -8.37 1.75 -12.72
N VAL A 97 -8.46 1.30 -11.47
CA VAL A 97 -7.31 0.91 -10.64
C VAL A 97 -7.53 -0.50 -10.14
N THR A 98 -6.58 -1.40 -10.44
CA THR A 98 -6.58 -2.74 -9.84
C THR A 98 -5.66 -2.72 -8.64
N LEU A 99 -6.21 -3.06 -7.46
CA LEU A 99 -5.37 -3.21 -6.28
C LEU A 99 -4.47 -4.44 -6.49
N ALA A 100 -3.26 -4.43 -5.96
CA ALA A 100 -2.32 -5.56 -6.08
C ALA A 100 -1.83 -6.05 -4.72
N SER A 101 -2.25 -5.38 -3.64
CA SER A 101 -1.91 -5.73 -2.26
C SER A 101 -2.95 -5.14 -1.30
N CYS A 102 -2.88 -5.55 -0.03
CA CYS A 102 -3.66 -4.95 1.04
C CYS A 102 -3.07 -3.62 1.54
N ALA A 103 -1.95 -3.16 0.98
CA ALA A 103 -1.28 -1.95 1.44
C ALA A 103 -2.08 -0.69 1.05
N PRO A 104 -2.04 0.36 1.89
CA PRO A 104 -2.68 1.63 1.57
C PRO A 104 -2.19 2.19 0.24
N THR A 105 -3.08 2.33 -0.73
CA THR A 105 -2.74 2.81 -2.08
C THR A 105 -3.15 4.27 -2.25
N THR A 106 -2.30 5.07 -2.89
CA THR A 106 -2.64 6.45 -3.27
C THR A 106 -3.07 6.48 -4.73
N ILE A 107 -4.24 7.04 -4.99
CA ILE A 107 -4.81 7.20 -6.34
C ILE A 107 -4.80 8.70 -6.67
N GLU A 108 -4.10 9.07 -7.73
CA GLU A 108 -4.03 10.45 -8.22
C GLU A 108 -4.97 10.61 -9.43
N LEU A 109 -6.00 11.44 -9.29
CA LEU A 109 -6.93 11.75 -10.37
C LEU A 109 -6.48 12.97 -11.16
N GLU A 110 -6.73 12.94 -12.47
CA GLU A 110 -6.48 14.05 -13.38
C GLU A 110 -7.72 14.94 -13.51
N ILE A 111 -7.53 16.26 -13.45
CA ILE A 111 -8.61 17.23 -13.65
C ILE A 111 -8.89 17.35 -15.14
N LEU A 112 -10.17 17.25 -15.54
CA LEU A 112 -10.54 17.43 -16.94
C LEU A 112 -10.31 18.87 -17.40
N PRO A 113 -9.86 19.09 -18.64
CA PRO A 113 -9.64 20.42 -19.18
C PRO A 113 -10.95 21.23 -19.15
N GLY A 114 -10.85 22.50 -18.75
CA GLY A 114 -12.00 23.39 -18.62
C GLY A 114 -12.74 23.31 -17.26
N THR A 115 -12.41 22.35 -16.39
CA THR A 115 -13.00 22.26 -15.06
C THR A 115 -12.55 23.44 -14.19
N ARG A 116 -13.50 24.30 -13.80
CA ARG A 116 -13.25 25.42 -12.88
C ARG A 116 -13.69 25.08 -11.47
N ILE A 117 -12.75 24.68 -10.63
CA ILE A 117 -13.00 24.47 -9.19
C ILE A 117 -12.85 25.80 -8.47
N LYS A 118 -13.96 26.34 -7.94
CA LYS A 118 -13.93 27.56 -7.12
C LYS A 118 -13.17 27.27 -5.82
N LYS A 119 -11.93 27.75 -5.71
CA LYS A 119 -11.09 27.55 -4.52
C LYS A 119 -11.60 28.30 -3.29
N HIS A 120 -12.29 29.44 -3.44
CA HIS A 120 -12.82 30.24 -2.35
C HIS A 120 -14.11 30.97 -2.79
N GLY A 121 -15.15 30.90 -1.96
CA GLY A 121 -16.32 31.78 -2.07
C GLY A 121 -16.10 33.04 -1.25
N LYS A 122 -15.87 34.19 -1.90
CA LYS A 122 -15.87 35.48 -1.22
C LYS A 122 -17.27 35.72 -0.60
N ARG A 123 -17.30 35.87 0.73
CA ARG A 123 -18.41 36.36 1.59
C ARG A 123 -19.54 35.36 1.89
N LYS A 124 -19.35 34.50 2.91
CA LYS A 124 -20.48 33.99 3.71
C LYS A 124 -20.92 35.09 4.69
N GLY A 125 -22.08 35.70 4.41
CA GLY A 125 -23.00 36.26 5.42
C GLY A 125 -22.44 37.23 6.46
N GLN A 126 -21.93 38.40 6.06
CA GLN A 126 -21.88 39.53 6.98
C GLN A 126 -23.27 40.19 6.98
N ILE A 127 -24.16 39.76 7.87
CA ILE A 127 -25.40 40.51 8.15
C ILE A 127 -25.01 41.62 9.14
N THR A 128 -24.51 42.74 8.63
CA THR A 128 -24.35 43.96 9.42
C THR A 128 -25.69 44.66 9.51
N LYS A 129 -26.22 44.76 10.73
CA LYS A 129 -27.46 45.42 11.18
C LYS A 129 -28.73 44.59 11.13
N THR A 130 -29.06 44.01 12.28
CA THR A 130 -30.44 43.90 12.76
C THR A 130 -30.91 45.30 13.16
N GLY A 131 -32.10 45.68 12.71
CA GLY A 131 -32.71 47.00 12.92
C GLY A 131 -33.00 47.33 14.40
N GLU A 132 -33.20 48.62 14.63
CA GLU A 132 -33.49 49.30 15.91
C GLU A 132 -34.67 48.71 16.69
#